data_AF-A0A268FGX0-F1
#
_entry.id   AF-A0A268FGX0-F1
#
_cell.length_a   1.000
_cell.length_b   1.000
_cell.length_c   1.000
_cell.angle_alpha   90.00
_cell.angle_beta   90.00
_cell.angle_gamma   90.00
#
_symmetry.space_group_name_H-M   'P 1'
#
loop_
_entity.id
_entity.type
_entity.pdbx_description
1 polymer ?
#
loop_
_entity_poly.entity_id
_entity_poly.type
_entity_poly.pdbx_seq_one_letter_code
_entity_poly.pdbx_strand_id
1 'polypeptide(L)'
;MKTTMKLVNQEKIKQILKQMVDDAYANIKGEEVLLCMECCDVDLYVAAESCEPFIEAVKVNFELDDLGEIMDREAYHILMRELDEYYVDLHVKSGYYDYFPAGTYKVDGREEESETNVLAPKGVFYAPFEDAVIK
;
A
#
# COMPACT_ATOMS: atom_id res chain seq x y z
N MET A 1 9.65 5.66 -6.77
CA MET A 1 10.38 5.67 -5.50
C MET A 1 11.32 6.86 -5.48
N LYS A 2 11.06 7.81 -4.58
CA LYS A 2 11.94 8.93 -4.28
C LYS A 2 12.27 8.80 -2.81
N THR A 3 13.55 8.71 -2.48
CA THR A 3 14.00 8.56 -1.09
C THR A 3 15.06 9.62 -0.82
N THR A 4 15.09 10.17 0.38
CA THR A 4 16.12 11.11 0.82
C THR A 4 17.47 10.41 0.93
N MET A 5 17.45 9.14 1.33
CA MET A 5 18.62 8.27 1.33
C MET A 5 18.88 7.66 -0.06
N LYS A 6 20.15 7.55 -0.44
CA LYS A 6 20.55 6.76 -1.61
C LYS A 6 20.64 5.28 -1.24
N LEU A 7 19.73 4.48 -1.78
CA LEU A 7 19.68 3.04 -1.52
C LEU A 7 20.67 2.25 -2.38
N VAL A 8 21.45 1.37 -1.76
CA VAL A 8 22.42 0.52 -2.46
C VAL A 8 21.76 -0.59 -3.28
N ASN A 9 20.55 -1.02 -2.89
CA ASN A 9 19.78 -2.10 -3.50
C ASN A 9 18.37 -1.65 -3.94
N GLN A 10 18.25 -0.39 -4.38
CA GLN A 10 16.99 0.26 -4.73
C GLN A 10 16.04 -0.60 -5.59
N GLU A 11 16.54 -1.22 -6.65
CA GLU A 11 15.71 -2.01 -7.56
C GLU A 11 15.18 -3.29 -6.93
N LYS A 12 15.94 -3.91 -6.00
CA LYS A 12 15.48 -5.06 -5.24
C LYS A 12 14.30 -4.68 -4.34
N ILE A 13 14.41 -3.55 -3.64
CA ILE A 13 13.32 -3.04 -2.78
C ILE A 13 12.06 -2.77 -3.62
N LYS A 14 12.20 -2.10 -4.77
CA LYS A 14 11.06 -1.87 -5.69
C LYS A 14 10.39 -3.16 -6.14
N GLN A 15 11.16 -4.17 -6.49
CA GLN A 15 10.63 -5.47 -6.92
C GLN A 15 9.83 -6.15 -5.79
N ILE A 16 10.35 -6.13 -4.57
CA ILE A 16 9.66 -6.70 -3.41
C ILE A 16 8.37 -5.94 -3.12
N LEU A 17 8.42 -4.60 -3.08
CA LEU A 17 7.21 -3.78 -2.86
C LEU A 17 6.15 -4.04 -3.93
N LYS A 18 6.56 -4.16 -5.20
CA LYS A 18 5.63 -4.51 -6.27
C LYS A 18 5.02 -5.90 -6.06
N GLN A 19 5.83 -6.89 -5.70
CA GLN A 19 5.36 -8.24 -5.42
C GLN A 19 4.36 -8.26 -4.26
N MET A 20 4.59 -7.46 -3.20
CA MET A 20 3.64 -7.31 -2.10
C MET A 20 2.27 -6.79 -2.58
N VAL A 21 2.25 -5.81 -3.49
CA VAL A 21 1.00 -5.33 -4.11
C VAL A 21 0.36 -6.40 -5.00
N ASP A 22 1.14 -7.10 -5.81
CA ASP A 22 0.67 -8.20 -6.67
C ASP A 22 0.00 -9.30 -5.80
N ASP A 23 0.62 -9.67 -4.69
CA ASP A 23 0.15 -10.69 -3.75
C ASP A 23 -1.10 -10.21 -2.98
N ALA A 24 -1.11 -8.96 -2.51
CA ALA A 24 -2.26 -8.36 -1.85
C ALA A 24 -3.49 -8.36 -2.76
N TYR A 25 -3.32 -7.98 -4.03
CA TYR A 25 -4.41 -8.04 -5.01
C TYR A 25 -4.87 -9.48 -5.28
N ALA A 26 -3.94 -10.43 -5.42
CA ALA A 26 -4.28 -11.82 -5.67
C ALA A 26 -5.20 -12.41 -4.59
N ASN A 27 -5.06 -11.97 -3.35
CA ASN A 27 -5.87 -12.42 -2.21
C ASN A 27 -7.31 -11.89 -2.20
N ILE A 28 -7.58 -10.76 -2.88
CA ILE A 28 -8.90 -10.11 -2.90
C ILE A 28 -9.53 -10.06 -4.29
N LYS A 29 -8.86 -10.63 -5.30
CA LYS A 29 -9.29 -10.52 -6.68
C LYS A 29 -10.66 -11.19 -6.88
N GLY A 30 -11.64 -10.36 -7.25
CA GLY A 30 -13.02 -10.81 -7.48
C GLY A 30 -13.85 -10.87 -6.20
N GLU A 31 -13.28 -10.50 -5.06
CA GLU A 31 -13.99 -10.36 -3.79
C GLU A 31 -14.59 -8.96 -3.68
N GLU A 32 -15.72 -8.86 -2.99
CA GLU A 32 -16.41 -7.61 -2.67
C GLU A 32 -15.74 -6.90 -1.49
N VAL A 33 -14.48 -6.50 -1.66
CA VAL A 33 -13.66 -5.84 -0.62
C VAL A 33 -13.39 -4.38 -0.97
N LEU A 34 -13.55 -3.50 0.01
CA LEU A 34 -13.13 -2.09 -0.03
C LEU A 34 -11.95 -1.90 0.93
N LEU A 35 -10.91 -1.20 0.48
CA LEU A 35 -9.72 -0.89 1.26
C LEU A 35 -9.65 0.62 1.51
N CYS A 36 -9.74 1.03 2.78
CA CYS A 36 -9.60 2.41 3.19
C CYS A 36 -8.12 2.81 3.25
N MET A 37 -7.73 3.82 2.47
CA MET A 37 -6.35 4.28 2.39
C MET A 37 -5.89 5.03 3.65
N GLU A 38 -6.83 5.61 4.41
CA GLU A 38 -6.56 6.33 5.65
C GLU A 38 -6.71 5.46 6.92
N CYS A 39 -7.15 4.19 6.79
CA CYS A 39 -7.49 3.31 7.92
C CYS A 39 -6.50 2.13 8.11
N CYS A 40 -5.29 2.24 7.58
CA CYS A 40 -4.24 1.21 7.59
C CYS A 40 -4.51 -0.04 6.72
N ASP A 41 -5.59 -0.09 5.92
CA ASP A 41 -5.82 -1.23 5.01
C ASP A 41 -4.75 -1.31 3.90
N VAL A 42 -4.12 -0.16 3.59
CA VAL A 42 -3.02 -0.03 2.65
C VAL A 42 -1.83 0.62 3.38
N ASP A 43 -1.20 -0.15 4.26
CA ASP A 43 -0.10 0.31 5.13
C ASP A 43 1.13 -0.61 4.98
N LEU A 44 2.26 -0.03 4.59
CA LEU A 44 3.50 -0.79 4.41
C LEU A 44 4.07 -1.31 5.73
N TYR A 45 3.93 -0.60 6.84
CA TYR A 45 4.44 -1.07 8.14
C TYR A 45 3.75 -2.36 8.54
N VAL A 46 2.43 -2.41 8.41
CA VAL A 46 1.64 -3.62 8.68
C VAL A 46 2.03 -4.74 7.70
N ALA A 47 2.09 -4.44 6.41
CA ALA A 47 2.44 -5.44 5.40
C ALA A 47 3.87 -6.00 5.60
N ALA A 48 4.82 -5.15 6.01
CA ALA A 48 6.21 -5.50 6.22
C ALA A 48 6.43 -6.47 7.40
N GLU A 49 5.57 -6.48 8.43
CA GLU A 49 5.65 -7.43 9.54
C GLU A 49 5.55 -8.89 9.08
N SER A 50 4.85 -9.11 7.96
CA SER A 50 4.69 -10.42 7.34
C SER A 50 5.66 -10.69 6.18
N CYS A 51 6.55 -9.74 5.86
CA CYS A 51 7.45 -9.80 4.71
C CYS A 51 8.93 -9.69 5.13
N GLU A 52 9.48 -10.75 5.70
CA GLU A 52 10.90 -10.84 6.07
C GLU A 52 11.87 -10.44 4.93
N PRO A 53 11.66 -10.85 3.65
CA PRO A 53 12.53 -10.43 2.55
C PRO A 53 12.60 -8.91 2.35
N PHE A 54 11.51 -8.20 2.63
CA PHE A 54 11.48 -6.74 2.56
C PHE A 54 12.33 -6.13 3.68
N ILE A 55 12.11 -6.54 4.93
CA ILE A 55 12.87 -6.05 6.09
C ILE A 55 14.38 -6.26 5.89
N GLU A 56 14.78 -7.45 5.45
CA GLU A 56 16.18 -7.75 5.18
C GLU A 56 16.74 -6.93 4.01
N ALA A 57 15.93 -6.64 2.99
CA ALA A 57 16.35 -5.73 1.91
C ALA A 57 16.53 -4.29 2.40
N VAL A 58 15.71 -3.81 3.34
CA VAL A 58 15.87 -2.47 3.94
C VAL A 58 17.15 -2.41 4.77
N LYS A 59 17.39 -3.38 5.67
CA LYS A 59 18.57 -3.44 6.55
C LYS A 59 19.91 -3.31 5.83
N VAL A 60 20.02 -3.79 4.59
CA VAL A 60 21.24 -3.67 3.75
C VAL A 60 21.68 -2.21 3.53
N ASN A 61 20.80 -1.23 3.75
CA ASN A 61 21.09 0.20 3.61
C ASN A 61 21.58 0.85 4.91
N PHE A 62 21.73 0.09 6.00
CA PHE A 62 22.05 0.61 7.32
C PHE A 62 23.25 -0.11 7.94
N GLU A 63 23.91 0.57 8.88
CA GLU A 63 24.80 -0.07 9.84
C GLU A 63 23.96 -0.80 10.89
N LEU A 64 24.37 -2.04 11.18
CA LEU A 64 23.72 -2.89 12.16
C LEU A 64 24.61 -3.04 13.39
N ASP A 65 24.00 -3.16 14.57
CA ASP A 65 24.71 -3.50 15.79
C ASP A 65 25.05 -5.01 15.86
N ASP A 66 25.69 -5.44 16.96
CA ASP A 66 26.09 -6.83 17.18
C ASP A 66 24.90 -7.82 17.24
N LEU A 67 23.67 -7.31 17.38
CA LEU A 67 22.43 -8.08 17.38
C LEU A 67 21.72 -8.07 16.01
N GLY A 68 22.26 -7.34 15.03
CA GLY A 68 21.66 -7.21 13.71
C GLY A 68 20.56 -6.15 13.63
N GLU A 69 20.47 -5.26 14.61
CA GLU A 69 19.48 -4.18 14.67
C GLU A 69 20.02 -2.90 14.04
N ILE A 70 19.15 -2.15 13.38
CA ILE A 70 19.52 -0.88 12.74
C ILE A 70 19.90 0.14 13.81
N MET A 71 21.13 0.67 13.70
CA MET A 71 21.66 1.65 14.64
C MET A 71 21.00 3.03 14.49
N ASP A 72 20.84 3.52 13.25
CA ASP A 72 20.20 4.80 12.97
C ASP A 72 18.68 4.64 12.77
N ARG A 73 17.96 4.62 13.89
CA ARG A 73 16.49 4.46 13.90
C ARG A 73 15.76 5.63 13.26
N GLU A 74 16.30 6.85 13.37
CA GLU A 74 15.67 8.04 12.79
C GLU A 74 15.70 7.94 11.25
N ALA A 75 16.87 7.63 10.68
CA ALA A 75 16.99 7.42 9.25
C ALA A 75 16.15 6.23 8.76
N TYR A 76 16.01 5.17 9.56
CA TYR A 76 15.12 4.05 9.26
C TYR A 76 13.65 4.47 9.19
N HIS A 77 13.17 5.27 10.14
CA HIS A 77 11.78 5.75 10.12
C HIS A 77 11.49 6.69 8.94
N ILE A 78 12.44 7.56 8.60
CA ILE A 78 12.35 8.38 7.38
C ILE A 78 12.28 7.48 6.15
N LEU A 79 13.19 6.50 6.10
CA LEU A 79 13.17 5.27 5.30
C LEU A 79 11.74 4.78 4.99
N MET A 80 11.16 4.19 6.02
CA MET A 80 9.92 3.46 5.94
C MET A 80 8.75 4.34 5.52
N ARG A 81 8.69 5.61 5.97
CA ARG A 81 7.67 6.56 5.51
C ARG A 81 7.77 6.84 4.01
N GLU A 82 8.97 7.05 3.48
CA GLU A 82 9.16 7.30 2.04
C GLU A 82 8.83 6.05 1.18
N LEU A 83 9.10 4.86 1.72
CA LEU A 83 8.73 3.61 1.07
C LEU A 83 7.22 3.37 1.12
N ASP A 84 6.56 3.75 2.22
CA ASP A 84 5.10 3.66 2.38
C ASP A 84 4.36 4.55 1.39
N GLU A 85 4.79 5.82 1.24
CA GLU A 85 4.26 6.71 0.20
C GLU A 85 4.39 6.10 -1.21
N TYR A 86 5.51 5.43 -1.47
CA TYR A 86 5.72 4.74 -2.75
C TYR A 86 4.88 3.46 -2.88
N TYR A 87 4.67 2.72 -1.79
CA TYR A 87 3.84 1.51 -1.74
C TYR A 87 2.36 1.84 -2.01
N VAL A 88 1.86 2.93 -1.45
CA VAL A 88 0.53 3.47 -1.76
C VAL A 88 0.43 3.88 -3.23
N ASP A 89 1.43 4.59 -3.76
CA ASP A 89 1.49 4.98 -5.18
C ASP A 89 1.49 3.74 -6.11
N LEU A 90 2.13 2.64 -5.69
CA LEU A 90 2.12 1.37 -6.43
C LEU A 90 0.73 0.75 -6.51
N HIS A 91 -0.06 0.76 -5.43
CA HIS A 91 -1.43 0.26 -5.46
C HIS A 91 -2.26 0.98 -6.51
N VAL A 92 -2.26 2.31 -6.47
CA VAL A 92 -3.03 3.16 -7.38
C VAL A 92 -2.58 2.96 -8.84
N LYS A 93 -1.27 2.85 -9.09
CA LYS A 93 -0.71 2.73 -10.44
C LYS A 93 -0.66 1.31 -11.00
N SER A 94 -0.87 0.28 -10.18
CA SER A 94 -0.83 -1.12 -10.60
C SER A 94 -1.82 -1.45 -11.72
N GLY A 95 -2.95 -0.72 -11.75
CA GLY A 95 -4.07 -0.99 -12.66
C GLY A 95 -4.96 -2.16 -12.20
N TYR A 96 -4.72 -2.71 -11.02
CA TYR A 96 -5.52 -3.79 -10.42
C TYR A 96 -6.69 -3.30 -9.58
N TYR A 97 -6.65 -2.05 -9.13
CA TYR A 97 -7.65 -1.45 -8.27
C TYR A 97 -8.38 -0.33 -9.01
N ASP A 98 -9.67 -0.18 -8.72
CA ASP A 98 -10.37 1.07 -8.96
C ASP A 98 -10.15 1.99 -7.76
N TYR A 99 -9.83 3.25 -8.05
CA TYR A 99 -9.58 4.28 -7.04
C TYR A 99 -10.77 5.23 -6.94
N PHE A 100 -11.34 5.31 -5.74
CA PHE A 100 -12.46 6.17 -5.41
C PHE A 100 -11.98 7.28 -4.47
N PRO A 101 -11.87 8.54 -4.92
CA PRO A 101 -11.50 9.64 -4.05
C PRO A 101 -12.57 9.92 -2.99
N ALA A 102 -12.19 10.50 -1.86
CA ALA A 102 -13.17 11.04 -0.91
C ALA A 102 -14.11 12.06 -1.58
N GLY A 103 -15.39 12.05 -1.22
CA GLY A 103 -16.40 12.95 -1.76
C GLY A 103 -17.80 12.35 -1.85
N THR A 104 -18.71 13.07 -2.50
CA THR A 104 -20.11 12.66 -2.68
C THR A 104 -20.30 11.84 -3.94
N TYR A 105 -21.01 10.72 -3.80
CA TYR A 105 -21.35 9.76 -4.84
C TYR A 105 -22.85 9.59 -4.94
N LYS A 106 -23.31 9.17 -6.12
CA LYS A 106 -24.70 8.75 -6.33
C LYS A 106 -24.76 7.23 -6.41
N VAL A 107 -25.40 6.61 -5.42
CA VAL A 107 -25.57 5.15 -5.30
C VAL A 107 -27.07 4.89 -5.37
N ASP A 108 -27.56 4.09 -6.31
CA ASP A 108 -28.99 3.74 -6.44
C ASP A 108 -30.02 4.88 -6.28
N GLY A 109 -29.64 6.10 -6.69
CA GLY A 109 -30.50 7.28 -6.61
C GLY A 109 -30.42 8.07 -5.29
N ARG A 110 -29.67 7.60 -4.29
CA ARG A 110 -29.32 8.34 -3.08
C ARG A 110 -27.93 8.98 -3.22
N GLU A 111 -27.73 10.11 -2.54
CA GLU A 111 -26.42 10.73 -2.38
C GLU A 111 -25.78 10.20 -1.10
N GLU A 112 -24.53 9.78 -1.19
CA GLU A 112 -23.73 9.30 -0.08
C GLU A 112 -22.33 9.92 -0.12
N GLU A 113 -21.74 10.13 1.04
CA GLU A 113 -20.43 10.75 1.19
C GLU A 113 -19.42 9.72 1.69
N SER A 114 -18.29 9.60 0.98
CA SER A 114 -17.10 8.88 1.44
C SER A 114 -16.13 9.89 2.03
N GLU A 115 -15.80 9.75 3.33
CA GLU A 115 -14.84 10.62 4.01
C GLU A 115 -13.39 10.34 3.63
N THR A 116 -13.12 9.14 3.11
CA THR A 116 -11.78 8.60 2.85
C THR A 116 -11.61 8.20 1.38
N ASN A 117 -10.35 8.07 0.96
CA ASN A 117 -10.02 7.49 -0.33
C ASN A 117 -10.08 5.96 -0.19
N VAL A 118 -10.69 5.31 -1.17
CA VAL A 118 -10.94 3.88 -1.14
C VAL A 118 -10.40 3.22 -2.40
N LEU A 119 -9.77 2.07 -2.22
CA LEU A 119 -9.44 1.15 -3.31
C LEU A 119 -10.39 -0.04 -3.29
N ALA A 120 -10.77 -0.51 -4.47
CA ALA A 120 -11.47 -1.78 -4.60
C ALA A 120 -10.85 -2.63 -5.72
N PRO A 121 -10.96 -3.96 -5.69
CA PRO A 121 -10.59 -4.78 -6.83
C PRO A 121 -11.30 -4.28 -8.09
N LYS A 122 -10.51 -4.13 -9.16
CA LYS A 122 -11.00 -3.51 -10.39
C LYS A 122 -12.21 -4.23 -10.97
N GLY A 123 -13.23 -3.44 -11.29
CA GLY A 123 -14.48 -3.90 -11.91
C GLY A 123 -15.47 -4.55 -10.96
N VAL A 124 -15.25 -4.50 -9.64
CA VAL A 124 -16.18 -5.06 -8.65
C VAL A 124 -17.19 -4.01 -8.17
N PHE A 125 -16.78 -2.77 -8.00
CA PHE A 125 -17.64 -1.69 -7.48
C PHE A 125 -17.76 -0.54 -8.47
N TYR A 126 -18.89 0.16 -8.45
CA TYR A 126 -19.08 1.41 -9.20
C TYR A 126 -18.99 2.67 -8.32
N ALA A 127 -18.99 2.50 -6.99
CA ALA A 127 -18.78 3.54 -5.98
C ALA A 127 -18.18 2.90 -4.70
N PRO A 128 -17.57 3.67 -3.77
CA PRO A 128 -16.87 3.12 -2.60
C PRO A 128 -17.82 2.72 -1.45
N PHE A 129 -18.87 1.95 -1.73
CA PHE A 129 -19.86 1.51 -0.74
C PHE A 129 -20.17 0.03 -0.91
N GLU A 130 -20.45 -0.67 0.20
CA GLU A 130 -20.68 -2.12 0.22
C GLU A 130 -21.83 -2.56 -0.68
N ASP A 131 -22.85 -1.73 -0.89
CA ASP A 131 -23.99 -2.02 -1.75
C ASP A 131 -23.85 -1.51 -3.19
N ALA A 132 -22.72 -0.86 -3.53
CA ALA A 132 -22.41 -0.36 -4.86
C ALA A 132 -21.64 -1.38 -5.75
N VAL A 133 -22.02 -2.65 -5.67
CA VAL A 133 -21.40 -3.76 -6.43
C VAL A 133 -21.92 -3.79 -7.87
N ILE A 134 -21.02 -3.99 -8.83
CA ILE A 134 -21.33 -4.22 -10.25
C ILE A 134 -21.82 -5.66 -10.42
N LYS A 135 -23.09 -5.81 -10.79
CA LYS A 135 -23.73 -7.11 -11.08
C LYS A 135 -23.65 -7.51 -12.54
#